data_AF-A0A838ZQX0-F1
#
_entry.id   AF-A0A838ZQX0-F1
#
_cell.length_a   1.000
_cell.length_b   1.000
_cell.length_c   1.000
_cell.angle_alpha   90.00
_cell.angle_beta   90.00
_cell.angle_gamma   90.00
#
_symmetry.space_group_name_H-M   'P 1'
#
loop_
_entity.id
_entity.type
_entity.pdbx_description
1 polymer ?
#
loop_
_entity_poly.entity_id
_entity_poly.type
_entity_poly.pdbx_seq_one_letter_code
_entity_poly.pdbx_strand_id
1 'polypeptide(L)'
;MKKLTFILLTVASSLAFINCSSDDDNGSEDCFDCNMIITAKYCYTDGDDFYRVTVAGQTENVPLNGASWSEVKSGLEQACDLSGL
;
A
#
# COMPACT_ATOMS: atom_id res chain seq x y z
N MET A 1 -49.28 11.30 -2.62
CA MET A 1 -48.60 10.85 -1.40
C MET A 1 -47.21 11.45 -1.39
N LYS A 2 -46.83 12.17 -0.33
CA LYS A 2 -45.46 12.66 -0.10
C LYS A 2 -44.53 11.46 0.07
N LYS A 3 -43.31 11.53 -0.49
CA LYS A 3 -42.03 11.50 0.25
C LYS A 3 -40.85 11.60 -0.73
N LEU A 4 -40.12 12.70 -0.58
CA LEU A 4 -38.71 12.86 -0.96
C LEU A 4 -37.86 11.78 -0.27
N THR A 5 -36.78 11.32 -0.91
CA THR A 5 -35.45 11.08 -0.29
C THR A 5 -34.47 10.77 -1.45
N PHE A 6 -33.59 11.66 -1.91
CA PHE A 6 -32.30 12.13 -1.34
C PHE A 6 -31.14 11.13 -1.46
N ILE A 7 -30.13 11.53 -2.26
CA ILE A 7 -28.66 11.26 -2.18
C ILE A 7 -28.27 9.76 -2.35
N LEU A 8 -27.13 9.35 -2.88
CA LEU A 8 -25.79 9.89 -2.75
C LEU A 8 -24.87 9.17 -3.75
N LEU A 9 -23.91 9.92 -4.31
CA LEU A 9 -22.68 9.38 -4.88
C LEU A 9 -22.15 8.25 -3.99
N THR A 10 -21.94 7.08 -4.57
CA THR A 10 -20.81 6.26 -4.18
C THR A 10 -20.08 5.93 -5.46
N VAL A 11 -19.04 6.72 -5.71
CA VAL A 11 -17.88 6.28 -6.45
C VAL A 11 -17.55 4.93 -5.84
N ALA A 12 -17.88 3.85 -6.56
CA ALA A 12 -17.27 2.56 -6.32
C ALA A 12 -15.84 2.74 -6.81
N SER A 13 -15.04 3.46 -6.01
CA SER A 13 -13.61 3.24 -5.97
C SER A 13 -13.56 1.78 -5.61
N SER A 14 -13.35 0.95 -6.63
CA SER A 14 -12.95 -0.42 -6.50
C SER A 14 -11.71 -0.39 -5.62
N LEU A 15 -11.96 -0.45 -4.30
CA LEU A 15 -11.10 -1.07 -3.33
C LEU A 15 -10.97 -2.49 -3.85
N ALA A 16 -10.10 -2.65 -4.84
CA ALA A 16 -9.51 -3.92 -5.13
C ALA A 16 -8.97 -4.34 -3.76
N PHE A 17 -9.61 -5.35 -3.20
CA PHE A 17 -9.11 -6.07 -2.04
C PHE A 17 -7.88 -6.81 -2.53
N ILE A 18 -6.82 -6.05 -2.80
CA ILE A 18 -5.53 -6.59 -3.17
C ILE A 18 -4.98 -7.07 -1.85
N ASN A 19 -5.08 -8.38 -1.66
CA ASN A 19 -4.64 -9.07 -0.47
C ASN A 19 -3.10 -8.91 -0.42
N CYS A 20 -2.59 -7.93 0.33
CA CYS A 20 -1.20 -7.99 0.77
C CYS A 20 -1.17 -9.13 1.77
N SER A 21 -0.91 -10.34 1.26
CA SER A 21 -1.16 -11.61 1.94
C SER A 21 -0.92 -11.51 3.45
N SER A 22 -2.01 -11.55 4.22
CA SER A 22 -1.96 -11.82 5.65
C SER A 22 -1.95 -13.33 5.93
N ASP A 23 -1.72 -14.16 4.91
CA ASP A 23 -2.20 -15.55 4.87
C ASP A 23 -1.13 -16.64 5.01
N ASP A 24 0.12 -16.32 5.33
CA ASP A 24 1.14 -17.35 5.60
C ASP A 24 1.80 -17.12 6.97
N ASP A 25 1.22 -17.77 7.97
CA ASP A 25 1.86 -18.32 9.18
C ASP A 25 3.09 -17.56 9.76
N ASN A 26 2.86 -16.75 10.81
CA ASN A 26 3.86 -16.33 11.82
C ASN A 26 5.08 -15.48 11.39
N GLY A 27 5.05 -14.75 10.28
CA GLY A 27 6.08 -13.76 9.94
C GLY A 27 5.48 -12.37 9.82
N SER A 28 5.98 -11.39 10.58
CA SER A 28 5.58 -9.98 10.50
C SER A 28 5.41 -9.50 9.05
N GLU A 29 4.32 -8.81 8.75
CA GLU A 29 4.21 -8.00 7.53
C GLU A 29 5.53 -7.21 7.34
N ASP A 30 6.23 -7.39 6.23
CA ASP A 30 7.48 -6.64 5.98
C ASP A 30 7.10 -5.23 5.53
N CYS A 31 6.73 -4.44 6.55
CA CYS A 31 6.33 -3.06 6.46
C CYS A 31 7.56 -2.18 6.70
N PHE A 32 7.70 -1.17 5.85
CA PHE A 32 8.58 -0.04 6.03
C PHE A 32 7.73 1.20 6.34
N ASP A 33 8.11 1.94 7.37
CA ASP A 33 7.42 3.17 7.76
C ASP A 33 8.44 4.29 7.96
N CYS A 34 8.17 5.42 7.34
CA CYS A 34 9.07 6.55 7.24
C CYS A 34 8.33 7.83 7.59
N ASN A 35 8.36 8.12 8.90
CA ASN A 35 7.48 9.10 9.52
C ASN A 35 5.99 8.77 9.22
N MET A 36 5.03 9.45 9.83
CA MET A 36 3.60 9.17 9.62
C MET A 36 3.10 9.48 8.18
N ILE A 37 3.99 9.81 7.25
CA ILE A 37 3.68 10.29 5.91
C ILE A 37 3.83 9.18 4.88
N ILE A 38 4.84 8.30 4.99
CA ILE A 38 5.14 7.26 3.99
C ILE A 38 5.17 5.90 4.66
N THR A 39 4.24 5.03 4.26
CA THR A 39 4.24 3.62 4.67
C THR A 39 4.30 2.75 3.41
N ALA A 40 5.28 1.85 3.32
CA ALA A 40 5.37 0.86 2.27
C ALA A 40 5.24 -0.55 2.83
N LYS A 41 4.51 -1.42 2.15
CA LYS A 41 4.29 -2.82 2.56
C LYS A 41 4.51 -3.73 1.37
N TYR A 42 5.34 -4.75 1.55
CA TYR A 42 5.49 -5.80 0.56
C TYR A 42 4.22 -6.65 0.44
N CYS A 43 3.86 -7.00 -0.80
CA CYS A 43 2.65 -7.71 -1.13
C CYS A 43 2.90 -8.68 -2.29
N TYR A 44 2.14 -9.77 -2.31
CA TYR A 44 2.24 -10.82 -3.32
C TYR A 44 0.84 -11.21 -3.80
N THR A 45 0.68 -11.45 -5.09
CA THR A 45 -0.58 -11.97 -5.67
C THR A 45 -0.26 -12.88 -6.85
N ASP A 46 -0.68 -14.14 -6.79
CA ASP A 46 -0.65 -15.10 -7.90
C ASP A 46 0.70 -15.24 -8.65
N GLY A 47 1.83 -15.05 -7.96
CA GLY A 47 3.16 -15.11 -8.58
C GLY A 47 3.83 -13.76 -8.79
N ASP A 48 3.09 -12.66 -8.63
CA ASP A 48 3.57 -11.31 -8.84
C ASP A 48 3.89 -10.61 -7.52
N ASP A 49 5.14 -10.18 -7.39
CA ASP A 49 5.64 -9.37 -6.29
C ASP A 49 5.44 -7.87 -6.55
N PHE A 50 4.85 -7.18 -5.57
CA PHE A 50 4.69 -5.72 -5.59
C PHE A 50 4.81 -5.16 -4.18
N TYR A 51 4.84 -3.83 -4.05
CA TYR A 51 4.69 -3.18 -2.77
C TYR A 51 3.58 -2.14 -2.85
N ARG A 52 2.84 -2.01 -1.75
CA ARG A 52 1.85 -0.96 -1.56
C ARG A 52 2.51 0.20 -0.84
N VAL A 53 2.52 1.37 -1.45
CA VAL A 53 2.99 2.60 -0.82
C VAL A 53 1.81 3.50 -0.48
N THR A 54 1.79 4.04 0.73
CA THR A 54 0.84 5.03 1.19
C THR A 54 1.60 6.32 1.47
N VAL A 55 1.24 7.39 0.76
CA VAL A 55 1.82 8.73 0.93
C VAL A 55 0.71 9.70 1.26
N ALA A 56 0.74 10.33 2.44
CA ALA A 56 -0.28 11.29 2.89
C ALA A 56 -1.73 10.75 2.77
N GLY A 57 -1.91 9.45 3.04
CA GLY A 57 -3.22 8.77 2.95
C GLY A 57 -3.66 8.36 1.54
N GLN A 58 -2.84 8.60 0.52
CA GLN A 58 -3.05 8.07 -0.83
C GLN A 58 -2.26 6.77 -0.99
N THR A 59 -2.94 5.70 -1.43
CA THR A 59 -2.34 4.37 -1.54
C THR A 59 -2.20 3.96 -3.00
N GLU A 60 -1.01 3.51 -3.37
CA GLU A 60 -0.68 3.03 -4.71
C GLU A 60 0.00 1.66 -4.62
N ASN A 61 -0.22 0.82 -5.61
CA ASN A 61 0.50 -0.44 -5.76
C ASN A 61 1.58 -0.30 -6.83
N VAL A 62 2.80 -0.67 -6.48
CA VAL A 62 3.96 -0.51 -7.35
C VAL A 62 4.61 -1.88 -7.57
N PRO A 63 4.70 -2.37 -8.81
CA PRO A 63 5.37 -3.63 -9.11
C PRO A 63 6.88 -3.52 -8.86
N LEU A 64 7.51 -4.62 -8.44
CA LEU A 64 8.96 -4.63 -8.20
C LEU A 64 9.79 -4.55 -9.50
N ASN A 65 9.23 -4.88 -10.66
CA ASN A 65 9.90 -4.77 -11.97
C ASN A 65 11.29 -5.44 -12.03
N GLY A 66 11.46 -6.58 -11.36
CA GLY A 66 12.71 -7.33 -11.30
C GLY A 66 13.68 -6.90 -10.19
N ALA A 67 13.33 -5.90 -9.38
CA ALA A 67 14.01 -5.65 -8.11
C ALA A 67 13.50 -6.62 -7.02
N SER A 68 14.30 -6.85 -5.98
CA SER A 68 13.85 -7.49 -4.76
C SER A 68 13.23 -6.46 -3.80
N TRP A 69 12.34 -6.92 -2.91
CA TRP A 69 11.80 -6.05 -1.85
C TRP A 69 12.90 -5.45 -0.97
N SER A 70 13.97 -6.19 -0.69
CA SER A 70 15.13 -5.71 0.08
C SER A 70 15.81 -4.50 -0.59
N GLU A 71 16.00 -4.55 -1.91
CA GLU A 71 16.58 -3.43 -2.68
C GLU A 71 15.67 -2.19 -2.64
N VAL A 72 14.35 -2.39 -2.81
CA VAL A 72 13.36 -1.30 -2.74
C VAL A 72 13.34 -0.69 -1.34
N LYS A 73 13.26 -1.53 -0.30
CA LYS A 73 13.25 -1.11 1.11
C LYS A 73 14.49 -0.30 1.46
N SER A 74 15.68 -0.76 1.06
CA SER A 74 16.92 -0.01 1.30
C SER A 74 16.94 1.34 0.57
N GLY A 75 16.35 1.42 -0.63
CA GLY A 75 16.19 2.69 -1.34
C GLY A 75 15.24 3.66 -0.63
N LEU A 76 14.13 3.13 -0.09
CA LEU A 76 13.17 3.91 0.70
C LEU A 76 13.78 4.38 2.03
N GLU A 77 14.53 3.52 2.73
CA GLU A 77 15.28 3.86 3.94
C GLU A 77 16.24 5.04 3.70
N GLN A 78 17.04 4.98 2.63
CA GLN A 78 17.94 6.08 2.26
C GLN A 78 17.19 7.36 1.90
N ALA A 79 16.08 7.26 1.16
CA ALA A 79 15.27 8.43 0.82
C ALA A 79 14.68 9.10 2.07
N CYS A 80 14.33 8.29 3.06
CA CYS A 80 13.80 8.72 4.34
C CYS A 80 14.84 9.45 5.19
N ASP A 81 16.05 8.89 5.30
CA ASP A 81 17.16 9.54 5.99
C ASP A 81 17.54 10.89 5.33
N LEU A 82 17.49 10.97 3.99
CA LEU A 82 17.77 12.20 3.24
C LEU A 82 16.65 13.24 3.35
N SER A 83 15.41 12.82 3.59
CA SER A 83 14.27 13.72 3.71
C SER A 83 14.21 14.49 5.04
N GLY A 84 15.09 14.17 5.99
CA GLY A 84 15.23 14.92 7.25
C GLY A 84 13.97 14.93 8.11
N LEU A 85 13.15 13.89 7.99
CA LEU A 85 11.99 13.58 8.84
C LEU A 85 12.39 12.85 10.12
#